data_AF-A0AA96TEC9-F1
#
_entry.id   AF-A0AA96TEC9-F1
#
_cell.length_a   1.000
_cell.length_b   1.000
_cell.length_c   1.000
_cell.angle_alpha   90.00
_cell.angle_beta   90.00
_cell.angle_gamma   90.00
#
_symmetry.space_group_name_H-M   'P 1'
#
loop_
_entity.id
_entity.type
_entity.pdbx_description
1 polymer ?
#
loop_
_entity_poly.entity_id
_entity_poly.type
_entity_poly.pdbx_seq_one_letter_code
_entity_poly.pdbx_strand_id
1 'polypeptide(L)'
;MCGACGTGRTAPPWEDVLAGAGPAQRAARAAAAGRLLTGRRLRVTPWRGGYLLATPTGRAHPVGSLGELWAAARPAAPAPEGRRWARAPVPAGWDPQAATVWLAAAARAGAVTAAELPGGLVEFAPDGTARAASAPDRARVGVRGPDPAAALAALLTFAAGPEDDAPPAPP
;
A
#
# COMPACT_ATOMS: atom_id res chain seq x y z
N MET A 1 24.29 9.92 -17.69
CA MET A 1 24.31 10.43 -16.30
C MET A 1 22.88 10.49 -15.80
N CYS A 2 22.43 9.53 -15.00
CA CYS A 2 21.11 9.57 -14.33
C CYS A 2 21.31 10.04 -12.89
N GLY A 3 21.22 11.36 -12.68
CA GLY A 3 21.14 11.94 -11.34
C GLY A 3 19.72 11.78 -10.82
N ALA A 4 19.51 10.88 -9.86
CA ALA A 4 18.29 10.82 -9.06
C ALA A 4 18.68 10.78 -7.58
N CYS A 5 18.53 11.96 -6.97
CA CYS A 5 18.70 12.33 -5.58
C CYS A 5 18.37 11.23 -4.56
N GLY A 6 19.43 10.71 -3.92
CA GLY A 6 19.56 10.62 -2.47
C GLY A 6 18.41 9.97 -1.68
N THR A 7 18.43 8.65 -1.59
CA THR A 7 18.32 7.94 -0.31
C THR A 7 19.27 6.76 -0.44
N GLY A 8 20.21 6.55 0.49
CA GLY A 8 21.21 5.47 0.43
C GLY A 8 20.60 4.07 0.58
N ARG A 9 19.57 3.76 -0.20
CA ARG A 9 18.82 2.52 -0.20
C ARG A 9 19.33 1.66 -1.33
N THR A 10 19.83 0.47 -0.97
CA THR A 10 20.39 -0.52 -1.88
C THR A 10 19.34 -1.15 -2.79
N ALA A 11 18.05 -0.98 -2.48
CA ALA A 11 16.92 -1.46 -3.29
C ALA A 11 15.71 -0.50 -3.16
N PRO A 12 14.88 -0.37 -4.21
CA PRO A 12 13.64 0.41 -4.15
C PRO A 12 12.62 -0.21 -3.17
N PRO A 13 11.76 0.59 -2.52
CA PRO A 13 10.64 0.08 -1.74
C PRO A 13 9.73 -0.83 -2.58
N TRP A 14 9.15 -1.86 -1.97
CA TRP A 14 8.32 -2.84 -2.67
C TRP A 14 7.11 -2.19 -3.37
N GLU A 15 6.56 -1.14 -2.76
CA GLU A 15 5.44 -0.38 -3.31
C GLU A 15 5.80 0.35 -4.61
N ASP A 16 7.07 0.73 -4.78
CA ASP A 16 7.55 1.35 -6.01
C ASP A 16 7.78 0.30 -7.11
N VAL A 17 8.13 -0.93 -6.73
CA VAL A 17 8.27 -2.08 -7.64
C VAL A 17 6.91 -2.52 -8.17
N LEU A 18 5.89 -2.60 -7.31
CA LEU A 18 4.57 -3.13 -7.69
C LEU A 18 3.58 -2.06 -8.17
N ALA A 19 3.68 -0.83 -7.71
CA ALA A 19 2.73 0.24 -8.05
C ALA A 19 3.40 1.44 -8.74
N GLY A 20 4.69 1.37 -9.03
CA GLY A 20 5.43 2.41 -9.76
C GLY A 20 5.93 3.56 -8.87
N ALA A 21 7.10 4.08 -9.21
CA ALA A 21 7.84 5.07 -8.43
C ALA A 21 7.55 6.53 -8.80
N GLY A 22 6.59 6.82 -9.69
CA GLY A 22 6.39 8.20 -10.18
C GLY A 22 5.75 9.13 -9.14
N PRO A 23 5.89 10.46 -9.29
CA PRO A 23 5.29 11.45 -8.38
C PRO A 23 3.76 11.32 -8.27
N ALA A 24 3.06 11.07 -9.38
CA ALA A 24 1.61 10.89 -9.40
C ALA A 24 1.16 9.64 -8.62
N GLN A 25 1.86 8.52 -8.81
CA GLN A 25 1.62 7.27 -8.09
C GLN A 25 1.82 7.46 -6.58
N ARG A 26 2.89 8.15 -6.15
CA ARG A 26 3.10 8.48 -4.74
C ARG A 26 2.01 9.41 -4.18
N ALA A 27 1.56 10.40 -4.95
CA ALA A 27 0.46 11.28 -4.52
C ALA A 27 -0.85 10.50 -4.32
N ALA A 28 -1.19 9.60 -5.25
CA ALA A 28 -2.33 8.71 -5.13
C ALA A 28 -2.22 7.76 -3.92
N ARG A 29 -1.03 7.18 -3.66
CA ARG A 29 -0.78 6.40 -2.42
C ARG A 29 -0.96 7.24 -1.16
N ALA A 30 -0.46 8.47 -1.14
CA ALA A 30 -0.63 9.36 0.01
C ALA A 30 -2.11 9.66 0.28
N ALA A 31 -2.90 9.93 -0.78
CA ALA A 31 -4.33 10.14 -0.68
C ALA A 31 -5.07 8.89 -0.14
N ALA A 32 -4.76 7.70 -0.66
CA ALA A 32 -5.31 6.45 -0.18
C ALA A 32 -4.92 6.16 1.29
N ALA A 33 -3.69 6.46 1.69
CA ALA A 33 -3.25 6.34 3.09
C ALA A 33 -4.03 7.28 4.00
N GLY A 34 -4.32 8.50 3.53
CA GLY A 34 -5.19 9.45 4.21
C GLY A 34 -6.58 8.89 4.51
N ARG A 35 -7.20 8.16 3.57
CA ARG A 35 -8.51 7.51 3.78
C ARG A 35 -8.50 6.52 4.95
N LEU A 36 -7.46 5.67 5.04
CA LEU A 36 -7.30 4.72 6.15
C LEU A 36 -6.97 5.38 7.49
N LEU A 37 -6.43 6.60 7.46
CA LEU A 37 -5.95 7.32 8.63
C LEU A 37 -6.89 8.41 9.13
N THR A 38 -8.02 8.63 8.44
CA THR A 38 -8.96 9.72 8.71
C THR A 38 -9.46 9.69 10.17
N GLY A 39 -9.79 8.51 10.70
CA GLY A 39 -10.23 8.34 12.10
C GLY A 39 -9.17 8.67 13.17
N ARG A 40 -7.89 8.78 12.80
CA ARG A 40 -6.77 9.07 13.71
C ARG A 40 -6.28 10.51 13.65
N ARG A 41 -6.93 11.37 12.84
CA ARG A 41 -6.52 12.75 12.58
C ARG A 41 -5.05 12.87 12.10
N LEU A 42 -4.50 11.79 11.53
CA LEU A 42 -3.19 11.78 10.90
C LEU A 42 -3.33 12.21 9.44
N ARG A 43 -2.40 13.04 8.96
CA ARG A 43 -2.36 13.47 7.55
C ARG A 43 -1.13 12.92 6.87
N VAL A 44 -1.28 12.47 5.63
CA VAL A 44 -0.21 11.95 4.80
C VAL A 44 -0.13 12.77 3.53
N THR A 45 1.05 13.29 3.21
CA THR A 45 1.32 13.99 1.94
C THR A 45 2.55 13.40 1.26
N PRO A 46 2.63 13.39 -0.07
CA PRO A 46 3.86 12.96 -0.76
C PRO A 46 5.02 13.91 -0.42
N TRP A 47 6.23 13.36 -0.21
CA TRP A 47 7.40 14.17 0.18
C TRP A 47 8.72 13.53 -0.26
N ARG A 48 9.52 14.24 -1.07
CA ARG A 48 10.92 13.88 -1.47
C ARG A 48 11.19 12.37 -1.62
N GLY A 49 10.44 11.69 -2.48
CA GLY A 49 10.65 10.25 -2.74
C GLY A 49 10.02 9.30 -1.71
N GLY A 50 9.25 9.82 -0.75
CA GLY A 50 8.47 9.08 0.25
C GLY A 50 7.23 9.88 0.66
N TYR A 51 6.97 9.94 1.96
CA TYR A 51 5.79 10.59 2.53
C TYR A 51 6.15 11.47 3.73
N LEU A 52 5.28 12.42 4.04
CA LEU A 52 5.30 13.18 5.27
C LEU A 52 4.06 12.80 6.07
N LEU A 53 4.27 12.30 7.29
CA LEU A 53 3.20 11.98 8.23
C LEU A 53 3.08 13.11 9.26
N ALA A 54 1.94 13.79 9.29
CA ALA A 54 1.65 14.83 10.27
C ALA A 54 0.69 14.34 11.35
N THR A 55 1.02 14.60 12.61
CA THR A 55 0.23 14.27 13.79
C THR A 55 -0.82 15.35 14.08
N PRO A 56 -1.85 15.06 14.91
CA PRO A 56 -2.83 16.06 15.31
C PRO A 56 -2.22 17.22 16.13
N THR A 57 -1.06 16.97 16.74
CA THR A 57 -0.27 17.96 17.50
C THR A 57 0.61 18.85 16.62
N GLY A 58 0.52 18.72 15.28
CA GLY A 58 1.28 19.53 14.33
C GLY A 58 2.72 19.06 14.10
N ARG A 59 3.16 17.95 14.70
CA ARG A 59 4.48 17.37 14.41
C ARG A 59 4.42 16.66 13.06
N ALA A 60 5.40 16.92 12.21
CA ALA A 60 5.54 16.25 10.92
C ALA A 60 6.81 15.39 10.91
N HIS A 61 6.70 14.16 10.43
CA HIS A 61 7.81 13.21 10.34
C HIS A 61 7.94 12.68 8.91
N PRO A 62 9.09 12.87 8.24
CA PRO A 62 9.34 12.28 6.95
C PRO A 62 9.53 10.77 7.09
N VAL A 63 8.86 10.00 6.25
CA VAL A 63 8.96 8.54 6.18
C VAL A 63 9.29 8.11 4.77
N GLY A 64 10.23 7.18 4.62
CA GLY A 64 10.76 6.76 3.34
C GLY A 64 9.91 5.72 2.62
N SER A 65 8.98 5.05 3.30
CA SER A 65 8.20 3.92 2.78
C SER A 65 6.85 3.79 3.48
N LEU A 66 5.95 2.99 2.92
CA LEU A 66 4.68 2.61 3.56
C LEU A 66 4.92 1.78 4.83
N GLY A 67 5.97 0.96 4.87
CA GLY A 67 6.35 0.21 6.07
C GLY A 67 6.66 1.14 7.24
N GLU A 68 7.52 2.14 7.01
CA GLU A 68 7.84 3.17 8.00
C GLU A 68 6.61 4.00 8.40
N LEU A 69 5.77 4.38 7.41
CA LEU A 69 4.53 5.11 7.65
C LEU A 69 3.62 4.35 8.63
N TRP A 70 3.39 3.06 8.40
CA TRP A 70 2.52 2.27 9.28
C TRP A 70 3.17 1.94 10.60
N ALA A 71 4.50 1.79 10.65
CA ALA A 71 5.22 1.66 11.91
C ALA A 71 5.05 2.89 12.81
N ALA A 72 5.09 4.09 12.22
CA ALA A 72 4.85 5.35 12.93
C ALA A 72 3.37 5.56 13.32
N ALA A 73 2.43 5.09 12.48
CA ALA A 73 1.00 5.30 12.70
C ALA A 73 0.36 4.29 13.67
N ARG A 74 0.92 3.07 13.83
CA ARG A 74 0.36 2.03 14.70
C ARG A 74 1.41 1.01 15.19
N PRO A 75 1.20 0.42 16.40
CA PRO A 75 1.98 -0.74 16.85
C PRO A 75 1.87 -1.92 15.89
N ALA A 76 2.87 -2.80 15.92
CA ALA A 76 2.82 -4.06 15.17
C ALA A 76 1.82 -4.99 15.84
N ALA A 77 0.99 -5.67 15.05
CA ALA A 77 0.37 -6.89 15.53
C ALA A 77 1.42 -8.01 15.58
N PRO A 78 1.20 -9.06 16.40
CA PRO A 78 2.00 -10.27 16.33
C PRO A 78 2.05 -10.81 14.90
N ALA A 79 3.19 -11.43 14.55
CA ALA A 79 3.35 -12.05 13.24
C ALA A 79 2.25 -13.10 13.03
N PRO A 80 1.44 -12.97 11.97
CA PRO A 80 0.33 -13.89 11.78
C PRO A 80 0.79 -15.25 11.31
N GLU A 81 0.13 -16.27 11.84
CA GLU A 81 0.30 -17.65 11.41
C GLU A 81 -0.75 -17.95 10.34
N GLY A 82 -0.32 -18.16 9.09
CA GLY A 82 -1.25 -18.41 8.01
C GLY A 82 -0.56 -18.64 6.68
N ARG A 83 -0.81 -19.81 6.07
CA ARG A 83 -0.25 -20.21 4.77
C ARG A 83 -1.29 -20.32 3.66
N ARG A 84 -2.56 -20.04 3.96
CA ARG A 84 -3.66 -20.17 3.01
C ARG A 84 -3.75 -18.94 2.11
N TRP A 85 -4.04 -19.18 0.84
CA TRP A 85 -4.26 -18.13 -0.16
C TRP A 85 -5.75 -18.01 -0.48
N ALA A 86 -6.21 -16.77 -0.67
CA ALA A 86 -7.42 -16.46 -1.40
C ALA A 86 -7.05 -15.66 -2.64
N ARG A 87 -7.74 -15.89 -3.76
CA ARG A 87 -7.50 -15.20 -5.03
C ARG A 87 -8.80 -14.86 -5.72
N ALA A 88 -8.82 -13.77 -6.46
CA ALA A 88 -9.92 -13.33 -7.30
C ALA A 88 -9.38 -12.69 -8.58
N PRO A 89 -10.19 -12.61 -9.66
CA PRO A 89 -9.89 -11.75 -10.79
C PRO A 89 -9.72 -10.29 -10.34
N VAL A 90 -8.93 -9.52 -11.10
CA VAL A 90 -8.82 -8.07 -10.88
C VAL A 90 -10.15 -7.43 -11.30
N PRO A 91 -10.83 -6.67 -10.42
CA PRO A 91 -12.09 -6.01 -10.76
C PRO A 91 -11.86 -4.83 -11.73
N ALA A 92 -12.92 -4.42 -12.42
CA ALA A 92 -12.92 -3.14 -13.12
C ALA A 92 -12.74 -1.99 -12.10
N GLY A 93 -12.09 -0.90 -12.49
CA GLY A 93 -11.82 0.24 -11.59
C GLY A 93 -10.73 -0.01 -10.54
N TRP A 94 -9.96 -1.10 -10.66
CA TRP A 94 -8.88 -1.43 -9.74
C TRP A 94 -7.83 -0.31 -9.61
N ASP A 95 -7.65 0.20 -8.41
CA ASP A 95 -6.62 1.17 -8.04
C ASP A 95 -5.41 0.45 -7.41
N PRO A 96 -4.29 0.29 -8.14
CA PRO A 96 -3.09 -0.37 -7.61
C PRO A 96 -2.44 0.43 -6.47
N GLN A 97 -2.63 1.74 -6.39
CA GLN A 97 -2.09 2.59 -5.33
C GLN A 97 -2.86 2.37 -4.03
N ALA A 98 -4.19 2.33 -4.09
CA ALA A 98 -5.04 1.98 -2.96
C ALA A 98 -4.77 0.56 -2.46
N ALA A 99 -4.67 -0.41 -3.37
CA ALA A 99 -4.36 -1.79 -3.01
C ALA A 99 -3.04 -1.92 -2.23
N THR A 100 -1.99 -1.27 -2.73
CA THR A 100 -0.66 -1.28 -2.12
C THR A 100 -0.67 -0.68 -0.71
N VAL A 101 -1.39 0.43 -0.52
CA VAL A 101 -1.58 1.08 0.79
C VAL A 101 -2.32 0.17 1.76
N TRP A 102 -3.42 -0.45 1.31
CA TRP A 102 -4.20 -1.37 2.14
C TRP A 102 -3.37 -2.58 2.56
N LEU A 103 -2.63 -3.19 1.63
CA LEU A 103 -1.77 -4.33 1.90
C LEU A 103 -0.70 -4.01 2.94
N ALA A 104 -0.07 -2.84 2.85
CA ALA A 104 0.91 -2.41 3.86
C ALA A 104 0.26 -2.25 5.25
N ALA A 105 -0.95 -1.69 5.32
CA ALA A 105 -1.68 -1.54 6.57
C ALA A 105 -2.13 -2.90 7.14
N ALA A 106 -2.60 -3.81 6.27
CA ALA A 106 -3.06 -5.15 6.61
C ALA A 106 -1.90 -6.03 7.09
N ALA A 107 -0.74 -5.96 6.43
CA ALA A 107 0.48 -6.63 6.87
C ALA A 107 0.91 -6.15 8.26
N ARG A 108 0.90 -4.83 8.51
CA ARG A 108 1.19 -4.27 9.84
C ARG A 108 0.22 -4.76 10.91
N ALA A 109 -1.03 -4.98 10.54
CA ALA A 109 -2.08 -5.50 11.41
C ALA A 109 -2.07 -7.03 11.53
N GLY A 110 -1.14 -7.73 10.88
CA GLY A 110 -1.09 -9.20 10.88
C GLY A 110 -2.23 -9.86 10.08
N ALA A 111 -2.91 -9.14 9.21
CA ALA A 111 -3.95 -9.74 8.36
C ALA A 111 -3.37 -10.41 7.10
N VAL A 112 -2.16 -10.03 6.68
CA VAL A 112 -1.53 -10.48 5.43
C VAL A 112 -0.05 -10.78 5.62
N THR A 113 0.40 -11.94 5.12
CA THR A 113 1.81 -12.37 5.07
C THR A 113 2.41 -12.30 3.67
N ALA A 114 1.57 -12.32 2.64
CA ALA A 114 1.98 -12.08 1.26
C ALA A 114 0.78 -11.65 0.42
N ALA A 115 1.06 -11.00 -0.71
CA ALA A 115 0.04 -10.65 -1.69
C ALA A 115 0.56 -10.85 -3.11
N GLU A 116 -0.37 -11.19 -3.98
CA GLU A 116 -0.20 -11.30 -5.42
C GLU A 116 -1.00 -10.16 -6.05
N LEU A 117 -0.33 -9.34 -6.84
CA LEU A 117 -0.88 -8.17 -7.52
C LEU A 117 -0.60 -8.26 -9.02
N PRO A 118 -1.37 -7.52 -9.84
CA PRO A 118 -0.94 -7.22 -11.20
C PRO A 118 0.48 -6.63 -11.16
N GLY A 119 1.43 -7.27 -11.85
CA GLY A 119 2.84 -6.89 -11.85
C GLY A 119 3.77 -7.58 -10.85
N GLY A 120 3.28 -8.37 -9.88
CA GLY A 120 4.19 -9.14 -9.03
C GLY A 120 3.64 -9.70 -7.72
N LEU A 121 4.55 -10.24 -6.93
CA LEU A 121 4.28 -10.80 -5.60
C LEU A 121 5.07 -10.03 -4.55
N VAL A 122 4.46 -9.77 -3.40
CA VAL A 122 5.12 -9.23 -2.21
C VAL A 122 4.99 -10.21 -1.05
N GLU A 123 6.08 -10.43 -0.33
CA GLU A 123 6.08 -11.12 0.96
C GLU A 123 6.43 -10.15 2.07
N PHE A 124 5.69 -10.24 3.18
CA PHE A 124 5.90 -9.44 4.38
C PHE A 124 6.55 -10.29 5.45
N ALA A 125 7.70 -9.86 5.93
CA ALA A 125 8.43 -10.52 6.99
C ALA A 125 7.92 -10.07 8.37
N PRO A 126 8.07 -10.92 9.41
CA PRO A 126 7.68 -10.58 10.79
C PRO A 126 8.34 -9.32 11.35
N ASP A 127 9.54 -8.98 10.87
CA ASP A 127 10.29 -7.79 11.26
C ASP A 127 9.75 -6.49 10.64
N GLY A 128 8.68 -6.58 9.84
CA GLY A 128 8.05 -5.46 9.15
C GLY A 128 8.72 -5.11 7.82
N THR A 129 9.75 -5.83 7.39
CA THR A 129 10.32 -5.68 6.05
C THR A 129 9.43 -6.36 5.01
N ALA A 130 9.53 -5.92 3.77
CA ALA A 130 8.78 -6.48 2.65
C ALA A 130 9.70 -6.70 1.45
N ARG A 131 9.49 -7.80 0.74
CA ARG A 131 10.24 -8.14 -0.47
C ARG A 131 9.26 -8.34 -1.61
N ALA A 132 9.43 -7.58 -2.68
CA ALA A 132 8.68 -7.76 -3.91
C ALA A 132 9.54 -8.44 -4.98
N ALA A 133 8.90 -9.29 -5.76
CA ALA A 133 9.40 -9.82 -7.01
C ALA A 133 8.41 -9.47 -8.11
N SER A 134 8.89 -8.79 -9.16
CA SER A 134 8.08 -8.58 -10.36
C SER A 134 7.81 -9.92 -11.02
N ALA A 135 6.58 -10.10 -11.52
CA ALA A 135 6.16 -11.27 -12.25
C ALA A 135 5.42 -10.83 -13.51
N PRO A 136 5.37 -11.66 -14.57
CA PRO A 136 4.52 -11.37 -15.72
C PRO A 136 3.10 -11.10 -15.24
N ASP A 137 2.45 -10.12 -15.87
CA ASP A 137 1.18 -9.61 -15.39
C ASP A 137 0.12 -10.73 -15.30
N ARG A 138 -0.51 -10.81 -14.14
CA ARG A 138 -1.57 -11.78 -13.87
C ARG A 138 -2.85 -11.01 -13.70
N ALA A 139 -3.89 -11.41 -14.43
CA ALA A 139 -5.24 -10.87 -14.29
C ALA A 139 -5.92 -11.32 -12.98
N ARG A 140 -5.17 -11.43 -11.88
CA ARG A 140 -5.63 -11.91 -10.59
C ARG A 140 -4.95 -11.13 -9.46
N VAL A 141 -5.70 -10.95 -8.39
CA VAL A 141 -5.20 -10.47 -7.09
C VAL A 141 -5.36 -11.57 -6.06
N GLY A 142 -4.41 -11.68 -5.15
CA GLY A 142 -4.45 -12.65 -4.08
C GLY A 142 -3.82 -12.15 -2.79
N VAL A 143 -4.26 -12.72 -1.67
CA VAL A 143 -3.67 -12.48 -0.36
C VAL A 143 -3.45 -13.79 0.37
N ARG A 144 -2.38 -13.84 1.16
CA ARG A 144 -2.03 -14.93 2.05
C ARG A 144 -2.11 -14.42 3.48
N GLY A 145 -2.75 -15.17 4.38
CA GLY A 145 -2.93 -14.76 5.77
C GLY A 145 -3.70 -15.77 6.61
N PRO A 146 -4.05 -15.42 7.86
CA PRO A 146 -4.83 -16.28 8.75
C PRO A 146 -6.29 -16.42 8.27
N ASP A 147 -6.90 -15.33 7.81
CA ASP A 147 -8.20 -15.30 7.14
C ASP A 147 -8.08 -14.60 5.77
N PRO A 148 -7.57 -15.32 4.75
CA PRO A 148 -7.29 -14.71 3.47
C PRO A 148 -8.56 -14.31 2.70
N ALA A 149 -9.71 -14.95 2.95
CA ALA A 149 -10.95 -14.64 2.26
C ALA A 149 -11.51 -13.28 2.71
N ALA A 150 -11.60 -13.05 4.02
CA ALA A 150 -11.99 -11.76 4.56
C ALA A 150 -11.01 -10.64 4.16
N ALA A 151 -9.70 -10.93 4.23
CA ALA A 151 -8.67 -9.99 3.79
C ALA A 151 -8.81 -9.63 2.30
N LEU A 152 -9.08 -10.61 1.43
CA LEU A 152 -9.26 -10.36 0.00
C LEU A 152 -10.50 -9.50 -0.26
N ALA A 153 -11.63 -9.80 0.39
CA ALA A 153 -12.85 -9.02 0.24
C ALA A 153 -12.65 -7.54 0.66
N ALA A 154 -11.97 -7.31 1.77
CA ALA A 154 -11.64 -5.98 2.25
C ALA A 154 -10.67 -5.24 1.31
N LEU A 155 -9.66 -5.94 0.77
CA LEU A 155 -8.75 -5.40 -0.24
C LEU A 155 -9.52 -4.96 -1.49
N LEU A 156 -10.35 -5.85 -2.05
CA LEU A 156 -11.15 -5.56 -3.26
C LEU A 156 -12.06 -4.35 -3.04
N THR A 157 -12.73 -4.29 -1.89
CA THR A 157 -13.60 -3.17 -1.53
C THR A 157 -12.84 -1.85 -1.44
N PHE A 158 -11.65 -1.85 -0.83
CA PHE A 158 -10.85 -0.63 -0.67
C PHE A 158 -10.21 -0.17 -1.99
N ALA A 159 -9.83 -1.11 -2.84
CA ALA A 159 -9.12 -0.88 -4.08
C ALA A 159 -10.03 -0.67 -5.31
N ALA A 160 -11.35 -0.76 -5.16
CA ALA A 160 -12.31 -0.45 -6.24
C ALA A 160 -12.32 1.04 -6.65
N GLY A 161 -11.50 1.88 -6.01
CA GLY A 161 -11.49 3.33 -6.18
C GLY A 161 -12.70 4.00 -5.49
N PRO A 162 -12.66 5.33 -5.25
CA PRO A 162 -13.91 6.05 -5.17
C PRO A 162 -14.61 5.92 -6.53
N GLU A 163 -15.88 5.53 -6.57
CA GLU A 163 -16.67 5.60 -7.80
C GLU A 163 -16.43 6.95 -8.47
N ASP A 164 -16.19 6.94 -9.78
CA ASP A 164 -16.03 8.11 -10.64
C ASP A 164 -16.89 9.29 -10.13
N ASP A 165 -16.21 10.31 -9.62
CA ASP A 165 -16.69 11.69 -9.61
C ASP A 165 -16.73 12.11 -11.09
N ALA A 166 -17.71 11.59 -11.82
CA ALA A 166 -17.95 11.97 -13.20
C ALA A 166 -18.24 13.49 -13.18
N PRO A 167 -17.46 14.31 -13.89
CA PRO A 167 -17.74 15.75 -13.93
C PRO A 167 -19.17 15.95 -14.47
N PRO A 168 -19.96 16.89 -13.92
CA PRO A 168 -21.30 17.15 -14.43
C PRO A 168 -21.19 17.49 -15.92
N ALA A 169 -22.01 16.81 -16.74
CA ALA A 169 -22.10 17.11 -18.16
C ALA A 169 -22.39 18.60 -18.36
N PRO A 170 -21.70 19.29 -19.30
CA PRO A 170 -22.00 20.69 -19.57
C PRO A 170 -23.44 20.85 -20.09
N PRO A 171 -24.09 21.99 -19.82
CA PRO A 171 -25.46 22.26 -20.26
C PRO A 171 -25.61 22.32 -21.78
#